data_AF-A0A1M2VUD1-F1
#
_entry.id   AF-A0A1M2VUD1-F1
#
_cell.length_a   1.000
_cell.length_b   1.000
_cell.length_c   1.000
_cell.angle_alpha   90.00
_cell.angle_beta   90.00
_cell.angle_gamma   90.00
#
_symmetry.space_group_name_H-M   'P 1'
#
loop_
_entity.id
_entity.type
_entity.pdbx_description
1 polymer ?
#
loop_
_entity_poly.entity_id
_entity_poly.type
_entity_poly.pdbx_seq_one_letter_code
_entity_poly.pdbx_strand_id
1 'polypeptide(L)'
;MKWVNTRGGNPVLIVHKAGTLHLLSGESPLAGWSGCKTLTLRAQTRSVGSSALCPVSGICYDPNLDASVLSLSDGSFHVVHGISVEPTLDSSPESVSSDALSAVSRTIFLQTEQDKMSFQDVDQVNGMTTYDDHSTFMWIYEPSRPTDFSYKHDAKHISTLVVAQMWQENRDERIIEELAERIGRSPSGFGGAPIGRLRSLFLHLRNPQIIARLHKRILDTLSHTPCSEPTPDFVIPSYIGDWDANLSHDLVDSLAKHLFGWKSVQSVRIRYAVAAYCQSCSAAADVEPQFAEAAHQSVRDIRAHFLLVVLRHLSALRDVLNASDVYFARRTVLLATMPGTPSALAKEAGELLSQLLPTADTDPSRLGVEDSINELCPACHASIPLQDADNAVCPNGHVWARCCVTSLLLATPSVRTCVGCARKAFLHASAHDEAGSSVLPNSARGSRLLRDLLDASRRCPFCGNNFVALV
;
A
#
# COMPACT_ATOMS: atom_id res chain seq x y z
N MET A 1 22.85 -2.03 -17.82
CA MET A 1 23.47 -3.09 -16.99
C MET A 1 22.57 -3.38 -15.80
N LYS A 2 22.51 -4.61 -15.30
CA LYS A 2 21.68 -4.98 -14.13
C LYS A 2 22.28 -6.18 -13.39
N TRP A 3 22.32 -6.12 -12.06
CA TRP A 3 22.58 -7.28 -11.21
C TRP A 3 21.31 -8.10 -11.01
N VAL A 4 21.39 -9.42 -11.13
CA VAL A 4 20.30 -10.35 -10.87
C VAL A 4 20.71 -11.36 -9.80
N ASN A 5 19.85 -11.56 -8.81
CA ASN A 5 20.09 -12.52 -7.73
C ASN A 5 19.43 -13.85 -8.10
N THR A 6 20.24 -14.85 -8.41
CA THR A 6 19.76 -16.19 -8.77
C THR A 6 19.37 -16.97 -7.51
N ARG A 7 18.44 -17.91 -7.64
CA ARG A 7 18.04 -18.77 -6.51
C ARG A 7 19.16 -19.74 -6.16
N GLY A 8 19.74 -19.57 -4.96
CA GLY A 8 20.79 -20.47 -4.45
C GLY A 8 22.16 -20.32 -5.12
N GLY A 9 22.33 -19.34 -6.01
CA GLY A 9 23.57 -19.11 -6.75
C GLY A 9 24.18 -17.74 -6.48
N ASN A 10 25.23 -17.43 -7.24
CA ASN A 10 25.87 -16.13 -7.21
C ASN A 10 25.01 -15.06 -7.90
N PRO A 11 25.11 -13.79 -7.46
CA PRO A 11 24.61 -12.67 -8.24
C PRO A 11 25.29 -12.66 -9.62
N VAL A 12 24.49 -12.49 -10.68
CA VAL A 12 24.96 -12.38 -12.06
C VAL A 12 24.82 -10.94 -12.53
N LEU A 13 25.87 -10.35 -13.09
CA LEU A 13 25.80 -9.05 -13.73
C LEU A 13 25.54 -9.21 -15.22
N ILE A 14 24.43 -8.63 -15.69
CA ILE A 14 24.06 -8.59 -17.11
C ILE A 14 24.45 -7.22 -17.69
N VAL A 15 25.34 -7.23 -18.68
CA VAL A 15 25.84 -6.04 -19.39
C VAL A 15 25.48 -6.17 -20.87
N HIS A 16 24.85 -5.15 -21.42
CA HIS A 16 24.54 -5.08 -22.84
C HIS A 16 25.56 -4.22 -23.59
N LYS A 17 25.95 -4.68 -24.77
CA LYS A 17 26.60 -3.90 -25.84
C LYS A 17 25.84 -4.15 -27.14
N ALA A 18 25.98 -3.26 -28.12
CA ALA A 18 25.26 -3.40 -29.40
C ALA A 18 25.45 -4.81 -30.00
N GLY A 19 24.36 -5.58 -30.10
CA GLY A 19 24.37 -6.94 -30.64
C GLY A 19 24.74 -8.05 -29.65
N THR A 20 25.23 -7.76 -28.46
CA THR A 20 25.73 -8.78 -27.51
C THR A 20 25.34 -8.54 -26.06
N LEU A 21 25.06 -9.62 -25.35
CA LEU A 21 24.88 -9.65 -23.90
C LEU A 21 26.08 -10.33 -23.25
N HIS A 22 26.65 -9.70 -22.24
CA HIS A 22 27.68 -10.27 -21.40
C HIS A 22 27.08 -10.57 -20.02
N LEU A 23 27.20 -11.82 -19.58
CA LEU A 23 26.80 -12.26 -18.26
C LEU A 23 28.07 -12.58 -17.47
N LEU A 24 28.18 -12.00 -16.28
CA LEU A 24 29.34 -12.15 -15.39
C LEU A 24 28.88 -12.77 -14.08
N SER A 25 29.41 -13.93 -13.73
CA SER A 25 29.15 -14.63 -12.48
C SER A 25 30.47 -14.84 -11.73
N GLY A 26 30.47 -14.57 -10.42
CA GLY A 26 31.62 -14.85 -9.56
C GLY A 26 31.91 -16.35 -9.45
N GLU A 27 33.10 -16.72 -8.99
CA GLU A 27 33.39 -18.11 -8.63
C GLU A 27 32.62 -18.49 -7.36
N SER A 28 31.86 -19.59 -7.41
CA SER A 28 31.26 -20.21 -6.22
C SER A 28 31.11 -21.70 -6.45
N PRO A 29 31.38 -22.53 -5.43
CA PRO A 29 31.19 -23.97 -5.52
C PRO A 29 29.71 -24.37 -5.69
N LEU A 30 28.76 -23.47 -5.43
CA LEU A 30 27.32 -23.72 -5.56
C LEU A 30 26.73 -23.20 -6.88
N ALA A 31 27.49 -22.41 -7.67
CA ALA A 31 26.98 -21.86 -8.92
C ALA A 31 27.06 -22.89 -10.04
N GLY A 32 26.01 -22.98 -10.88
CA GLY A 32 26.03 -23.86 -12.05
C GLY A 32 27.04 -23.43 -13.12
N TRP A 33 27.46 -22.15 -13.09
CA TRP A 33 28.54 -21.61 -13.92
C TRP A 33 29.22 -20.40 -13.26
N SER A 34 30.44 -20.11 -13.70
CA SER A 34 31.22 -18.93 -13.32
C SER A 34 31.91 -18.29 -14.54
N GLY A 35 32.44 -17.08 -14.38
CA GLY A 35 33.19 -16.38 -15.40
C GLY A 35 32.33 -15.45 -16.26
N CYS A 36 32.74 -15.24 -17.51
CA CYS A 36 32.08 -14.35 -18.47
C CYS A 36 31.49 -15.15 -19.63
N LYS A 37 30.17 -15.05 -19.84
CA LYS A 37 29.49 -15.60 -21.02
C LYS A 37 29.03 -14.47 -21.93
N THR A 38 29.21 -14.66 -23.24
CA THR A 38 28.76 -13.70 -24.25
C THR A 38 27.72 -14.36 -25.15
N LEU A 39 26.55 -13.74 -25.25
CA LEU A 39 25.43 -14.20 -26.07
C LEU A 39 25.17 -13.17 -27.17
N THR A 40 25.03 -13.63 -28.42
CA THR A 40 24.76 -12.75 -29.57
C THR A 40 23.27 -12.64 -29.82
N LEU A 41 22.73 -11.42 -29.75
CA LEU A 41 21.32 -11.13 -29.99
C LEU A 41 20.98 -11.29 -31.48
N ARG A 42 19.77 -11.77 -31.77
CA ARG A 42 19.24 -11.91 -33.13
C ARG A 42 18.09 -10.93 -33.33
N ALA A 43 18.03 -10.25 -34.48
CA ALA A 43 16.95 -9.32 -34.78
C ALA A 43 15.60 -10.05 -34.78
N GLN A 44 14.60 -9.48 -34.10
CA GLN A 44 13.22 -9.99 -34.08
C GLN A 44 12.43 -9.22 -35.12
N THR A 45 12.29 -9.73 -36.35
CA THR A 45 11.78 -8.97 -37.51
C THR A 45 10.28 -8.67 -37.39
N ARG A 46 9.93 -7.64 -36.60
CA ARG A 46 8.56 -7.20 -36.32
C ARG A 46 8.22 -5.85 -36.96
N SER A 47 9.22 -5.04 -37.24
CA SER A 47 9.11 -3.75 -37.92
C SER A 47 10.34 -3.49 -38.78
N VAL A 48 10.30 -2.43 -39.60
CA VAL A 48 11.45 -2.00 -40.39
C VAL A 48 12.65 -1.55 -39.54
N GLY A 49 12.39 -1.18 -38.29
CA GLY A 49 13.42 -0.77 -37.32
C GLY A 49 14.04 -1.92 -36.51
N SER A 50 13.56 -3.16 -36.69
CA SER A 50 14.02 -4.29 -35.89
C SER A 50 15.51 -4.58 -36.07
N SER A 51 16.29 -4.46 -34.99
CA SER A 51 17.75 -4.62 -35.00
C SER A 51 18.29 -5.12 -33.67
N ALA A 52 19.15 -6.14 -33.73
CA ALA A 52 19.89 -6.62 -32.56
C ALA A 52 20.89 -5.59 -31.99
N LEU A 53 21.20 -4.53 -32.74
CA LEU A 53 22.15 -3.49 -32.34
C LEU A 53 21.50 -2.38 -31.51
N CYS A 54 20.17 -2.37 -31.40
CA CYS A 54 19.44 -1.38 -30.62
C CYS A 54 19.84 -1.46 -29.13
N PRO A 55 19.91 -0.31 -28.43
CA PRO A 55 20.19 -0.31 -27.00
C PRO A 55 19.10 -1.05 -26.22
N VAL A 56 19.50 -1.71 -25.13
CA VAL A 56 18.56 -2.31 -24.16
C VAL A 56 17.85 -1.20 -23.38
N SER A 57 16.51 -1.23 -23.41
CA SER A 57 15.63 -0.31 -22.69
C SER A 57 15.19 -0.86 -21.33
N GLY A 58 15.35 -2.16 -21.08
CA GLY A 58 15.11 -2.74 -19.76
C GLY A 58 15.53 -4.20 -19.65
N ILE A 59 15.83 -4.63 -18.42
CA ILE A 59 16.24 -6.00 -18.08
C ILE A 59 15.44 -6.43 -16.85
N CYS A 60 14.78 -7.59 -16.90
CA CYS A 60 14.03 -8.18 -15.79
C CYS A 60 14.36 -9.67 -15.67
N TYR A 61 14.48 -10.18 -14.44
CA TYR A 61 14.78 -11.58 -14.18
C TYR A 61 13.62 -12.20 -13.40
N ASP A 62 13.09 -13.30 -13.92
CA ASP A 62 12.08 -14.12 -13.24
C ASP A 62 12.77 -15.35 -12.62
N PRO A 63 12.88 -15.43 -11.28
CA PRO A 63 13.53 -16.54 -10.60
C PRO A 63 12.74 -17.87 -10.66
N ASN A 64 11.46 -17.85 -11.03
CA ASN A 64 10.67 -19.08 -11.19
C ASN A 64 10.95 -19.76 -12.53
N LEU A 65 11.20 -18.98 -13.58
CA LEU A 65 11.58 -19.48 -14.91
C LEU A 65 13.10 -19.61 -15.09
N ASP A 66 13.88 -19.12 -14.12
CA ASP A 66 15.31 -18.87 -14.25
C ASP A 66 15.67 -18.17 -15.57
N ALA A 67 14.89 -17.15 -15.92
CA ALA A 67 14.97 -16.47 -17.21
C ALA A 67 15.07 -14.95 -17.05
N SER A 68 15.94 -14.33 -17.84
CA SER A 68 16.03 -12.88 -17.96
C SER A 68 15.37 -12.42 -19.26
N VAL A 69 14.37 -11.55 -19.13
CA VAL A 69 13.71 -10.85 -20.24
C VAL A 69 14.38 -9.50 -20.44
N LEU A 70 14.67 -9.16 -21.68
CA LEU A 70 15.25 -7.89 -22.09
C LEU A 70 14.37 -7.26 -23.15
N SER A 71 14.21 -5.93 -23.12
CA SER A 71 13.65 -5.17 -24.24
C SER A 71 14.75 -4.34 -24.90
N LEU A 72 14.71 -4.26 -26.22
CA LEU A 72 15.50 -3.30 -26.98
C LEU A 72 14.64 -2.08 -27.35
N SER A 73 15.28 -0.97 -27.69
CA SER A 73 14.60 0.27 -28.02
C SER A 73 13.77 0.22 -29.32
N ASP A 74 13.88 -0.84 -30.11
CA ASP A 74 13.08 -1.07 -31.32
C ASP A 74 11.75 -1.80 -31.06
N GLY A 75 11.43 -2.09 -29.79
CA GLY A 75 10.24 -2.82 -29.38
C GLY A 75 10.41 -4.34 -29.28
N SER A 76 11.58 -4.88 -29.64
CA SER A 76 11.84 -6.31 -29.56
C SER A 76 12.13 -6.78 -28.13
N PHE A 77 11.66 -7.98 -27.82
CA PHE A 77 11.87 -8.66 -26.55
C PHE A 77 12.73 -9.91 -26.76
N HIS A 78 13.67 -10.13 -25.84
CA HIS A 78 14.59 -11.26 -25.86
C HIS A 78 14.54 -11.98 -24.52
N VAL A 79 14.74 -13.30 -24.54
CA VAL A 79 14.76 -14.14 -23.34
C VAL A 79 16.09 -14.88 -23.27
N VAL A 80 16.76 -14.77 -22.13
CA VAL A 80 17.94 -15.58 -21.78
C VAL A 80 17.51 -16.57 -20.70
N HIS A 81 17.51 -17.85 -21.02
CA HIS A 81 17.15 -18.94 -20.11
C HIS A 81 18.35 -19.44 -19.32
N GLY A 82 18.10 -20.10 -18.19
CA GLY A 82 19.13 -20.81 -17.42
C GLY A 82 20.15 -19.87 -16.80
N ILE A 83 19.75 -18.68 -16.34
CA ILE A 83 20.67 -17.67 -15.80
C ILE A 83 21.51 -18.24 -14.64
N SER A 84 20.95 -19.12 -13.83
CA SER A 84 21.63 -19.73 -12.67
C SER A 84 22.53 -20.93 -13.04
N VAL A 85 22.33 -21.55 -14.21
CA VAL A 85 23.01 -22.81 -14.60
C VAL A 85 23.83 -22.68 -15.87
N GLU A 86 23.19 -22.46 -17.02
CA GLU A 86 23.85 -22.38 -18.33
C GLU A 86 23.09 -21.36 -19.20
N PRO A 87 23.45 -20.07 -19.12
CA PRO A 87 22.74 -19.02 -19.84
C PRO A 87 22.72 -19.26 -21.35
N THR A 88 21.52 -19.30 -21.93
CA THR A 88 21.32 -19.51 -23.37
C THR A 88 20.17 -18.66 -23.92
N LEU A 89 20.25 -18.31 -25.20
CA LEU A 89 19.17 -17.66 -25.96
C LEU A 89 18.23 -18.67 -26.63
N ASP A 90 18.60 -19.94 -26.67
CA ASP A 90 17.80 -20.98 -27.29
C ASP A 90 16.69 -21.41 -26.33
N SER A 91 15.44 -21.31 -26.78
CA SER A 91 14.26 -21.71 -26.00
C SER A 91 13.99 -23.21 -26.12
N SER A 92 13.53 -23.84 -25.03
CA SER A 92 12.87 -25.14 -25.15
C SER A 92 11.47 -24.95 -25.75
N PRO A 93 10.84 -25.98 -26.34
CA PRO A 93 9.51 -25.86 -26.94
C PRO A 93 8.41 -25.41 -25.95
N GLU A 94 8.61 -25.68 -24.67
CA GLU A 94 7.68 -25.37 -23.60
C GLU A 94 7.99 -24.03 -22.91
N SER A 95 9.11 -23.38 -23.23
CA SER A 95 9.53 -22.13 -22.60
C SER A 95 9.08 -20.89 -23.36
N VAL A 96 9.02 -19.78 -22.63
CA VAL A 96 8.78 -18.45 -23.20
C VAL A 96 9.89 -18.08 -24.18
N SER A 97 9.57 -17.78 -25.44
CA SER A 97 10.58 -17.46 -26.47
C SER A 97 10.64 -15.97 -26.81
N SER A 98 11.82 -15.50 -27.24
CA SER A 98 12.03 -14.11 -27.73
C SER A 98 11.07 -13.73 -28.86
N ASP A 99 10.82 -14.66 -29.78
CA ASP A 99 9.92 -14.45 -30.91
C ASP A 99 8.48 -14.22 -30.43
N ALA A 100 7.99 -15.08 -29.53
CA ALA A 100 6.64 -14.97 -28.97
C ALA A 100 6.43 -13.67 -28.20
N LEU A 101 7.39 -13.29 -27.34
CA LEU A 101 7.29 -12.03 -26.59
C LEU A 101 7.28 -10.80 -27.51
N SER A 102 8.15 -10.80 -28.52
CA SER A 102 8.20 -9.73 -29.52
C SER A 102 6.89 -9.65 -30.33
N ALA A 103 6.26 -10.79 -30.64
CA ALA A 103 4.96 -10.82 -31.32
C ALA A 103 3.86 -10.21 -30.44
N VAL A 104 3.86 -10.54 -29.14
CA VAL A 104 2.88 -10.01 -28.18
C VAL A 104 3.05 -8.50 -28.02
N SER A 105 4.28 -8.01 -27.80
CA SER A 105 4.57 -6.57 -27.74
C SER A 105 4.05 -5.85 -28.98
N ARG A 106 4.38 -6.38 -30.17
CA ARG A 106 3.95 -5.81 -31.43
C ARG A 106 2.44 -5.79 -31.57
N THR A 107 1.76 -6.85 -31.17
CA THR A 107 0.29 -6.93 -31.21
C THR A 107 -0.33 -5.87 -30.32
N ILE A 108 0.21 -5.65 -29.12
CA ILE A 108 -0.27 -4.63 -28.19
C ILE A 108 -0.06 -3.22 -28.74
N PHE A 109 1.11 -2.95 -29.34
CA PHE A 109 1.36 -1.68 -30.05
C PHE A 109 0.29 -1.42 -31.12
N LEU A 110 0.05 -2.39 -32.00
CA LEU A 110 -0.95 -2.25 -33.07
C LEU A 110 -2.38 -2.08 -32.55
N GLN A 111 -2.70 -2.61 -31.36
CA GLN A 111 -4.03 -2.47 -30.74
C GLN A 111 -4.22 -1.16 -29.98
N THR A 112 -3.14 -0.60 -29.43
CA THR A 112 -3.20 0.59 -28.57
C THR A 112 -3.24 1.86 -29.40
N GLU A 113 -2.63 1.85 -30.57
CA GLU A 113 -2.63 2.97 -31.51
C GLU A 113 -3.96 3.10 -32.25
N GLN A 114 -4.51 4.31 -32.30
CA GLN A 114 -5.80 4.59 -32.97
C GLN A 114 -5.67 4.54 -34.50
N ASP A 115 -4.51 4.94 -35.02
CA ASP A 115 -4.24 4.95 -36.45
C ASP A 115 -3.85 3.57 -36.96
N LYS A 116 -4.06 3.35 -38.27
CA LYS A 116 -3.66 2.11 -38.94
C LYS A 116 -2.15 2.03 -39.02
N MET A 117 -1.54 1.42 -38.00
CA MET A 117 -0.12 1.14 -37.95
C MET A 117 0.28 0.05 -38.96
N SER A 118 1.48 0.18 -39.50
CA SER A 118 2.06 -0.63 -40.57
C SER A 118 3.42 -1.20 -40.15
N PHE A 119 4.06 -2.01 -41.01
CA PHE A 119 5.43 -2.50 -40.76
C PHE A 119 6.49 -1.39 -40.68
N GLN A 120 6.20 -0.19 -41.23
CA GLN A 120 7.11 0.96 -41.18
C GLN A 120 7.08 1.69 -39.83
N ASP A 121 6.02 1.48 -39.04
CA ASP A 121 5.86 2.07 -37.72
C ASP A 121 6.62 1.24 -36.69
N VAL A 122 7.46 1.88 -35.88
CA VAL A 122 8.30 1.28 -34.86
C VAL A 122 7.86 1.79 -33.49
N ASP A 123 7.61 0.86 -32.57
CA ASP A 123 7.35 1.12 -31.16
C ASP A 123 8.66 1.37 -30.43
N GLN A 124 9.11 2.62 -30.41
CA GLN A 124 10.37 2.99 -29.78
C GLN A 124 10.26 2.90 -28.25
N VAL A 125 10.72 1.79 -27.67
CA VAL A 125 10.63 1.56 -26.22
C VAL A 125 11.71 2.36 -25.49
N ASN A 126 11.28 3.25 -24.59
CA ASN A 126 12.18 4.12 -23.81
C ASN A 126 12.47 3.58 -22.41
N GLY A 127 11.75 2.56 -21.96
CA GLY A 127 11.98 1.91 -20.69
C GLY A 127 11.03 0.74 -20.48
N MET A 128 11.52 -0.32 -19.83
CA MET A 128 10.74 -1.51 -19.51
C MET A 128 11.10 -2.03 -18.12
N THR A 129 10.08 -2.43 -17.37
CA THR A 129 10.21 -3.16 -16.11
C THR A 129 9.13 -4.23 -16.02
N THR A 130 9.32 -5.18 -15.13
CA THR A 130 8.24 -6.07 -14.70
C THR A 130 7.29 -5.31 -13.77
N TYR A 131 6.00 -5.62 -13.87
CA TYR A 131 4.94 -5.05 -13.03
C TYR A 131 4.64 -5.95 -11.83
N ASP A 132 4.67 -7.26 -12.03
CA ASP A 132 4.35 -8.28 -11.04
C ASP A 132 5.52 -9.22 -10.73
N ASP A 133 6.75 -8.84 -11.12
CA ASP A 133 7.97 -9.64 -11.08
C ASP A 133 7.97 -10.88 -12.01
N HIS A 134 6.96 -10.99 -12.87
CA HIS A 134 6.59 -12.23 -13.53
C HIS A 134 6.12 -12.01 -14.99
N SER A 135 4.96 -12.56 -15.37
CA SER A 135 4.42 -12.53 -16.73
C SER A 135 3.86 -11.18 -17.16
N THR A 136 3.74 -10.20 -16.27
CA THR A 136 3.21 -8.87 -16.59
C THR A 136 4.32 -7.83 -16.62
N PHE A 137 4.41 -7.10 -17.71
CA PHE A 137 5.41 -6.07 -17.94
C PHE A 137 4.75 -4.70 -18.05
N MET A 138 5.54 -3.69 -17.71
CA MET A 138 5.21 -2.29 -17.91
C MET A 138 6.32 -1.64 -18.72
N TRP A 139 5.96 -0.97 -19.81
CA TRP A 139 6.91 -0.24 -20.64
C TRP A 139 6.31 1.03 -21.22
N ILE A 140 7.18 1.95 -21.60
CA ILE A 140 6.81 3.20 -22.27
C ILE A 140 7.36 3.14 -23.69
N TYR A 141 6.52 3.43 -24.67
CA TYR A 141 6.96 3.55 -26.06
C TYR A 141 6.49 4.86 -26.71
N GLU A 142 7.17 5.23 -27.79
CA GLU A 142 6.76 6.29 -28.72
C GLU A 142 6.62 5.71 -30.13
N PRO A 143 5.51 5.93 -30.86
CA PRO A 143 5.41 5.53 -32.24
C PRO A 143 6.37 6.38 -33.08
N SER A 144 7.17 5.73 -33.93
CA SER A 144 8.12 6.41 -34.83
C SER A 144 8.11 5.77 -36.21
N ARG A 145 8.48 6.54 -37.25
CA ARG A 145 8.71 6.02 -38.61
C ARG A 145 10.13 6.34 -39.05
N PRO A 146 11.13 5.49 -38.74
CA PRO A 146 12.53 5.80 -39.04
C PRO A 146 12.81 5.98 -40.54
N THR A 147 11.96 5.43 -41.41
CA THR A 147 12.07 5.58 -42.87
C THR A 147 11.44 6.87 -43.41
N ASP A 148 10.72 7.61 -42.57
CA ASP A 148 10.08 8.87 -42.94
C ASP A 148 11.02 10.04 -42.66
N PHE A 149 11.63 10.56 -43.72
CA PHE A 149 12.52 11.73 -43.66
C PHE A 149 11.77 13.06 -43.68
N SER A 150 10.44 13.07 -43.59
CA SER A 150 9.65 14.30 -43.46
C SER A 150 9.73 14.96 -42.08
N TYR A 151 10.65 14.48 -41.22
CA TYR A 151 10.87 14.91 -39.85
C TYR A 151 10.78 16.43 -39.69
N LYS A 152 9.71 16.86 -39.05
CA LYS A 152 9.64 18.14 -38.36
C LYS A 152 9.96 17.83 -36.91
N HIS A 153 10.84 18.62 -36.29
CA HIS A 153 11.08 18.50 -34.85
C HIS A 153 9.73 18.67 -34.16
N ASP A 154 9.18 17.56 -33.66
CA ASP A 154 7.93 17.63 -32.93
C ASP A 154 8.21 18.37 -31.64
N ALA A 155 7.49 19.47 -31.42
CA ALA A 155 7.53 20.18 -30.13
C ALA A 155 6.84 19.35 -29.03
N LYS A 156 6.19 18.23 -29.39
CA LYS A 156 5.38 17.39 -28.52
C LYS A 156 5.70 15.92 -28.75
N HIS A 157 6.27 15.28 -27.75
CA HIS A 157 6.38 13.83 -27.67
C HIS A 157 5.11 13.26 -27.05
N ILE A 158 4.55 12.21 -27.64
CA ILE A 158 3.42 11.47 -27.10
C ILE A 158 3.93 10.06 -26.81
N SER A 159 4.13 9.77 -25.53
CA SER A 159 4.53 8.44 -25.07
C SER A 159 3.34 7.68 -24.50
N THR A 160 3.26 6.40 -24.81
CA THR A 160 2.22 5.50 -24.32
C THR A 160 2.79 4.59 -23.25
N LEU A 161 2.17 4.59 -22.06
CA LEU A 161 2.48 3.64 -20.98
C LEU A 161 1.61 2.39 -21.14
N VAL A 162 2.26 1.25 -21.34
CA VAL A 162 1.61 -0.06 -21.43
C VAL A 162 1.83 -0.86 -20.16
N VAL A 163 0.80 -1.56 -19.70
CA VAL A 163 0.90 -2.64 -18.71
C VAL A 163 0.19 -3.85 -19.29
N ALA A 164 0.92 -4.91 -19.60
CA ALA A 164 0.34 -6.08 -20.27
C ALA A 164 1.01 -7.39 -19.87
N GLN A 165 0.22 -8.45 -19.95
CA GLN A 165 0.69 -9.83 -19.80
C GLN A 165 1.36 -10.29 -21.10
N MET A 166 2.57 -10.82 -20.97
CA MET A 166 3.43 -11.19 -22.10
C MET A 166 3.37 -12.68 -22.43
N TRP A 167 3.00 -13.54 -21.47
CA TRP A 167 2.75 -14.97 -21.69
C TRP A 167 1.67 -15.52 -20.75
N GLN A 168 1.04 -16.62 -21.16
CA GLN A 168 0.04 -17.29 -20.33
C GLN A 168 0.71 -18.10 -19.22
N GLU A 169 0.09 -18.09 -18.05
CA GLU A 169 0.55 -18.83 -16.89
C GLU A 169 -0.66 -19.23 -16.04
N ASN A 170 -0.58 -20.37 -15.37
CA ASN A 170 -1.57 -20.71 -14.36
C ASN A 170 -1.37 -19.81 -13.13
N ARG A 171 -2.11 -18.71 -13.09
CA ARG A 171 -1.99 -17.66 -12.07
C ARG A 171 -2.66 -18.01 -10.76
N ASP A 172 -3.53 -19.00 -10.72
CA ASP A 172 -4.40 -19.25 -9.57
C ASP A 172 -3.61 -19.62 -8.33
N GLU A 173 -2.73 -20.62 -8.43
CA GLU A 173 -1.85 -21.02 -7.33
C GLU A 173 -0.95 -19.87 -6.91
N ARG A 174 -0.38 -19.17 -7.89
CA ARG A 174 0.53 -18.06 -7.65
C ARG A 174 -0.11 -16.90 -6.91
N ILE A 175 -1.32 -16.50 -7.30
CA ILE A 175 -2.06 -15.42 -6.63
C ILE A 175 -2.26 -15.77 -5.15
N ILE A 176 -2.55 -17.04 -4.86
CA ILE A 176 -2.75 -17.52 -3.49
C ILE A 176 -1.42 -17.58 -2.72
N GLU A 177 -0.35 -18.11 -3.34
CA GLU A 177 1.00 -18.15 -2.74
C GLU A 177 1.53 -16.74 -2.47
N GLU A 178 1.40 -15.83 -3.43
CA GLU A 178 1.82 -14.43 -3.30
C GLU A 178 0.99 -13.70 -2.24
N LEU A 179 -0.32 -13.96 -2.16
CA LEU A 179 -1.17 -13.43 -1.10
C LEU A 179 -0.73 -13.94 0.28
N ALA A 180 -0.54 -15.25 0.42
CA ALA A 180 -0.07 -15.88 1.65
C ALA A 180 1.31 -15.34 2.06
N GLU A 181 2.22 -15.18 1.10
CA GLU A 181 3.55 -14.61 1.33
C GLU A 181 3.45 -13.16 1.80
N ARG A 182 2.66 -12.30 1.14
CA ARG A 182 2.54 -10.88 1.52
C ARG A 182 1.86 -10.71 2.88
N ILE A 183 0.94 -11.61 3.25
CA ILE A 183 0.30 -11.62 4.58
C ILE A 183 1.26 -12.13 5.67
N GLY A 184 2.03 -13.19 5.38
CA GLY A 184 2.93 -13.84 6.35
C GLY A 184 4.30 -13.17 6.49
N ARG A 185 4.85 -12.62 5.41
CA ARG A 185 6.16 -11.95 5.34
C ARG A 185 5.97 -10.45 5.15
N SER A 186 5.31 -9.78 6.08
CA SER A 186 5.31 -8.33 6.10
C SER A 186 6.62 -7.82 6.73
N PRO A 187 7.58 -7.26 5.96
CA PRO A 187 8.80 -6.76 6.58
C PRO A 187 8.46 -5.50 7.38
N SER A 188 8.80 -5.52 8.68
CA SER A 188 8.48 -4.48 9.67
C SER A 188 9.12 -3.12 9.37
N GLY A 189 10.17 -3.09 8.54
CA GLY A 189 11.04 -1.91 8.42
C GLY A 189 10.80 -1.02 7.20
N PHE A 190 10.08 -1.48 6.18
CA PHE A 190 10.14 -0.79 4.88
C PHE A 190 9.31 0.48 4.78
N GLY A 191 8.54 0.83 5.81
CA GLY A 191 7.64 1.99 5.74
C GLY A 191 6.87 2.00 4.43
N GLY A 192 6.44 0.85 3.88
CA GLY A 192 5.73 0.79 2.61
C GLY A 192 4.22 0.85 2.82
N ALA A 193 3.49 1.57 1.95
CA ALA A 193 2.04 1.51 1.95
C ALA A 193 1.55 0.13 1.46
N PRO A 194 0.53 -0.50 2.07
CA PRO A 194 0.00 -1.79 1.62
C PRO A 194 -0.33 -1.83 0.13
N ILE A 195 -0.90 -0.75 -0.43
CA ILE A 195 -1.28 -0.72 -1.85
C ILE A 195 -0.10 -0.92 -2.80
N GLY A 196 1.08 -0.38 -2.46
CA GLY A 196 2.29 -0.58 -3.26
C GLY A 196 2.72 -2.04 -3.27
N ARG A 197 2.48 -2.75 -2.16
CA ARG A 197 2.70 -4.20 -2.06
C ARG A 197 1.50 -5.04 -2.52
N LEU A 198 0.40 -4.48 -2.99
CA LEU A 198 -0.74 -5.27 -3.46
C LEU A 198 -1.04 -5.01 -4.92
N ARG A 199 -0.27 -4.13 -5.56
CA ARG A 199 -0.48 -3.67 -6.92
C ARG A 199 -0.54 -4.82 -7.94
N SER A 200 0.40 -5.76 -7.90
CA SER A 200 0.41 -6.96 -8.75
C SER A 200 -0.83 -7.82 -8.53
N LEU A 201 -1.13 -8.17 -7.27
CA LEU A 201 -2.30 -8.95 -6.91
C LEU A 201 -3.60 -8.27 -7.36
N PHE A 202 -3.75 -6.96 -7.14
CA PHE A 202 -4.95 -6.22 -7.52
C PHE A 202 -5.12 -6.15 -9.03
N LEU A 203 -4.04 -6.05 -9.81
CA LEU A 203 -4.14 -6.13 -11.27
C LEU A 203 -4.79 -7.45 -11.70
N HIS A 204 -4.38 -8.57 -11.09
CA HIS A 204 -4.93 -9.89 -11.40
C HIS A 204 -6.35 -10.07 -10.87
N LEU A 205 -6.62 -9.61 -9.65
CA LEU A 205 -7.94 -9.69 -9.01
C LEU A 205 -8.96 -8.71 -9.61
N ARG A 206 -8.55 -7.77 -10.48
CA ARG A 206 -9.49 -6.91 -11.21
C ARG A 206 -10.48 -7.70 -12.07
N ASN A 207 -10.13 -8.92 -12.49
CA ASN A 207 -11.04 -9.78 -13.25
C ASN A 207 -12.05 -10.48 -12.29
N PRO A 208 -13.35 -10.17 -12.37
CA PRO A 208 -14.36 -10.77 -11.48
C PRO A 208 -14.44 -12.30 -11.59
N GLN A 209 -14.09 -12.87 -12.74
CA GLN A 209 -14.07 -14.32 -12.94
C GLN A 209 -12.98 -15.00 -12.10
N ILE A 210 -11.82 -14.34 -11.95
CA ILE A 210 -10.73 -14.84 -11.11
C ILE A 210 -11.16 -14.81 -9.65
N ILE A 211 -11.77 -13.70 -9.19
CA ILE A 211 -12.33 -13.61 -7.84
C ILE A 211 -13.36 -14.72 -7.62
N ALA A 212 -14.34 -14.88 -8.51
CA ALA A 212 -15.39 -15.89 -8.36
C ALA A 212 -14.82 -17.31 -8.26
N ARG A 213 -13.77 -17.63 -9.03
CA ARG A 213 -13.09 -18.93 -8.98
C ARG A 213 -12.25 -19.12 -7.71
N LEU A 214 -11.57 -18.07 -7.25
CA LEU A 214 -10.60 -18.16 -6.14
C LEU A 214 -11.16 -17.74 -4.76
N HIS A 215 -12.40 -17.24 -4.67
CA HIS A 215 -12.90 -16.57 -3.47
C HIS A 215 -12.72 -17.39 -2.18
N LYS A 216 -13.04 -18.69 -2.20
CA LYS A 216 -12.89 -19.56 -1.02
C LYS A 216 -11.44 -19.60 -0.55
N ARG A 217 -10.50 -19.84 -1.47
CA ARG A 217 -9.07 -19.90 -1.17
C ARG A 217 -8.51 -18.55 -0.71
N ILE A 218 -8.99 -17.45 -1.29
CA ILE A 218 -8.64 -16.10 -0.84
C ILE A 218 -9.13 -15.91 0.60
N LEU A 219 -10.42 -16.14 0.88
CA LEU A 219 -11.01 -16.03 2.22
C LEU A 219 -10.32 -16.96 3.24
N ASP A 220 -9.97 -18.17 2.84
CA ASP A 220 -9.21 -19.11 3.65
C ASP A 220 -7.83 -18.53 3.97
N THR A 221 -7.13 -17.95 2.99
CA THR A 221 -5.83 -17.31 3.21
C THR A 221 -5.93 -16.10 4.14
N LEU A 222 -7.00 -15.31 4.02
CA LEU A 222 -7.28 -14.16 4.89
C LEU A 222 -7.59 -14.58 6.34
N SER A 223 -8.25 -15.72 6.54
CA SER A 223 -8.68 -16.22 7.86
C SER A 223 -7.65 -17.13 8.55
N HIS A 224 -7.01 -18.04 7.82
CA HIS A 224 -6.15 -19.12 8.34
C HIS A 224 -4.71 -18.74 8.57
N THR A 225 -4.30 -17.52 8.28
CA THR A 225 -3.00 -17.04 8.77
C THR A 225 -3.24 -16.53 10.18
N PRO A 226 -3.04 -17.33 11.25
CA PRO A 226 -3.26 -16.81 12.59
C PRO A 226 -2.36 -15.61 12.77
N CYS A 227 -2.94 -14.51 13.26
CA CYS A 227 -2.16 -13.44 13.87
C CYS A 227 -1.68 -14.02 15.21
N SER A 228 -0.82 -15.06 15.17
CA SER A 228 -0.41 -15.84 16.35
C SER A 228 0.45 -15.04 17.30
N GLU A 229 0.89 -13.85 16.90
CA GLU A 229 1.48 -12.90 17.83
C GLU A 229 0.30 -12.29 18.62
N PRO A 230 0.10 -12.65 19.90
CA PRO A 230 -0.83 -11.92 20.75
C PRO A 230 -0.52 -10.44 20.62
N THR A 231 -1.54 -9.58 20.65
CA THR A 231 -1.40 -8.13 20.57
C THR A 231 -0.14 -7.73 21.33
N PRO A 232 0.94 -7.33 20.62
CA PRO A 232 2.24 -7.50 21.24
C PRO A 232 2.31 -6.70 22.52
N ASP A 233 2.87 -7.30 23.57
CA ASP A 233 2.84 -6.70 24.89
C ASP A 233 3.92 -5.62 24.95
N PHE A 234 3.55 -4.39 24.64
CA PHE A 234 4.42 -3.23 24.76
C PHE A 234 4.01 -2.37 25.93
N VAL A 235 4.99 -2.05 26.77
CA VAL A 235 4.82 -1.13 27.88
C VAL A 235 5.34 0.24 27.46
N ILE A 236 4.50 1.26 27.59
CA ILE A 236 4.94 2.65 27.49
C ILE A 236 5.32 3.09 28.90
N PRO A 237 6.59 3.48 29.15
CA PRO A 237 7.00 3.92 30.47
C PRO A 237 6.23 5.18 30.87
N SER A 238 5.78 5.23 32.14
CA SER A 238 5.15 6.44 32.68
C SER A 238 6.12 7.62 32.62
N TYR A 239 5.60 8.77 32.19
CA TYR A 239 6.37 10.00 32.09
C TYR A 239 6.14 10.87 33.32
N ILE A 240 7.23 11.34 33.92
CA ILE A 240 7.22 12.28 35.05
C ILE A 240 8.04 13.49 34.62
N GLY A 241 7.39 14.63 34.41
CA GLY A 241 8.05 15.85 33.95
C GLY A 241 7.06 16.87 33.39
N ASP A 242 7.58 17.94 32.81
CA ASP A 242 6.77 18.89 32.06
C ASP A 242 6.62 18.45 30.61
N TRP A 243 5.47 18.74 30.00
CA TRP A 243 5.27 18.48 28.58
C TRP A 243 6.00 19.54 27.74
N ASP A 244 7.23 19.21 27.34
CA ASP A 244 8.11 20.02 26.49
C ASP A 244 8.10 19.54 25.02
N ALA A 245 8.92 20.18 24.17
CA ALA A 245 9.03 19.84 22.75
C ALA A 245 9.70 18.47 22.51
N ASN A 246 10.59 18.04 23.41
CA ASN A 246 11.26 16.74 23.31
C ASN A 246 10.26 15.62 23.57
N LEU A 247 9.42 15.75 24.60
CA LEU A 247 8.34 14.81 24.87
C LEU A 247 7.39 14.69 23.68
N SER A 248 7.01 15.80 23.05
CA SER A 248 6.17 15.75 21.85
C SER A 248 6.85 15.00 20.70
N HIS A 249 8.13 15.23 20.47
CA HIS A 249 8.89 14.50 19.46
C HIS A 249 8.94 12.99 19.77
N ASP A 250 9.30 12.62 21.00
CA ASP A 250 9.38 11.22 21.44
C ASP A 250 8.02 10.53 21.39
N LEU A 251 6.94 11.25 21.72
CA LEU A 251 5.58 10.78 21.61
C LEU A 251 5.18 10.54 20.15
N VAL A 252 5.49 11.46 19.24
CA VAL A 252 5.23 11.30 17.80
C VAL A 252 5.93 10.06 17.26
N ASP A 253 7.20 9.88 17.60
CA ASP A 253 8.00 8.71 17.18
C ASP A 253 7.47 7.41 17.78
N SER A 254 7.14 7.41 19.09
CA SER A 254 6.55 6.26 19.77
C SER A 254 5.20 5.88 19.17
N LEU A 255 4.31 6.85 18.94
CA LEU A 255 3.01 6.62 18.30
C LEU A 255 3.19 6.07 16.88
N ALA A 256 4.06 6.67 16.07
CA ALA A 256 4.32 6.21 14.71
C ALA A 256 4.84 4.76 14.69
N LYS A 257 5.77 4.43 15.60
CA LYS A 257 6.33 3.09 15.77
C LYS A 257 5.25 2.09 16.16
N HIS A 258 4.40 2.37 17.15
CA HIS A 258 3.40 1.43 17.65
C HIS A 258 2.16 1.33 16.75
N LEU A 259 1.82 2.39 15.99
CA LEU A 259 0.72 2.37 15.03
C LEU A 259 1.08 1.69 13.71
N PHE A 260 2.34 1.79 13.25
CA PHE A 260 2.72 1.36 11.89
C PHE A 260 3.88 0.35 11.83
N GLY A 261 4.70 0.22 12.86
CA GLY A 261 5.89 -0.62 12.84
C GLY A 261 5.65 -2.13 13.03
N TRP A 262 4.41 -2.54 13.29
CA TRP A 262 4.09 -3.87 13.80
C TRP A 262 3.67 -4.80 12.66
N LYS A 263 4.34 -5.95 12.53
CA LYS A 263 4.08 -6.92 11.45
C LYS A 263 2.64 -7.44 11.49
N SER A 264 2.16 -7.79 12.69
CA SER A 264 0.80 -8.27 12.95
C SER A 264 -0.24 -7.29 12.42
N VAL A 265 -0.16 -6.02 12.82
CA VAL A 265 -1.06 -4.96 12.37
C VAL A 265 -0.99 -4.79 10.86
N GLN A 266 0.22 -4.74 10.30
CA GLN A 266 0.40 -4.60 8.85
C GLN A 266 -0.19 -5.80 8.08
N SER A 267 -0.10 -7.01 8.61
CA SER A 267 -0.75 -8.20 8.06
C SER A 267 -2.27 -8.03 8.02
N VAL A 268 -2.88 -7.54 9.11
CA VAL A 268 -4.32 -7.25 9.15
C VAL A 268 -4.71 -6.14 8.16
N ARG A 269 -3.87 -5.10 7.98
CA ARG A 269 -4.09 -4.06 6.96
C ARG A 269 -4.05 -4.60 5.54
N ILE A 270 -3.14 -5.53 5.25
CA ILE A 270 -3.06 -6.23 3.96
C ILE A 270 -4.34 -7.04 3.73
N ARG A 271 -4.81 -7.78 4.75
CA ARG A 271 -6.06 -8.54 4.68
C ARG A 271 -7.26 -7.64 4.42
N TYR A 272 -7.37 -6.54 5.16
CA TYR A 272 -8.41 -5.53 4.95
C TYR A 272 -8.39 -5.01 3.50
N ALA A 273 -7.21 -4.62 3.00
CA ALA A 273 -7.07 -4.08 1.65
C ALA A 273 -7.50 -5.10 0.58
N VAL A 274 -7.12 -6.37 0.72
CA VAL A 274 -7.51 -7.44 -0.21
C VAL A 274 -9.01 -7.73 -0.12
N ALA A 275 -9.56 -7.87 1.09
CA ALA A 275 -10.98 -8.11 1.29
C ALA A 275 -11.84 -6.99 0.71
N ALA A 276 -11.52 -5.72 1.02
CA ALA A 276 -12.23 -4.56 0.50
C ALA A 276 -12.10 -4.44 -1.03
N TYR A 277 -10.94 -4.74 -1.60
CA TYR A 277 -10.75 -4.75 -3.04
C TYR A 277 -11.61 -5.83 -3.72
N CYS A 278 -11.53 -7.08 -3.23
CA CYS A 278 -12.32 -8.18 -3.75
C CYS A 278 -13.83 -7.93 -3.61
N GLN A 279 -14.29 -7.35 -2.50
CA GLN A 279 -15.68 -6.91 -2.33
C GLN A 279 -16.09 -5.98 -3.48
N SER A 280 -15.31 -4.93 -3.74
CA SER A 280 -15.63 -3.92 -4.78
C SER A 280 -15.59 -4.45 -6.21
N CYS A 281 -14.83 -5.52 -6.47
CA CYS A 281 -14.63 -6.10 -7.80
C CYS A 281 -15.45 -7.40 -8.01
N SER A 282 -16.15 -7.88 -6.99
CA SER A 282 -16.98 -9.08 -7.09
C SER A 282 -18.22 -8.80 -7.93
N ALA A 283 -18.48 -9.62 -8.94
CA ALA A 283 -19.73 -9.59 -9.71
C ALA A 283 -20.81 -10.55 -9.17
N ALA A 284 -20.41 -11.50 -8.31
CA ALA A 284 -21.29 -12.53 -7.77
C ALA A 284 -21.89 -12.08 -6.42
N ALA A 285 -23.23 -12.06 -6.35
CA ALA A 285 -23.98 -11.53 -5.20
C ALA A 285 -23.79 -12.34 -3.91
N ASP A 286 -23.41 -13.62 -4.00
CA ASP A 286 -23.13 -14.49 -2.86
C ASP A 286 -21.68 -14.34 -2.34
N VAL A 287 -20.78 -13.80 -3.15
CA VAL A 287 -19.35 -13.65 -2.81
C VAL A 287 -19.05 -12.30 -2.13
N GLU A 288 -19.68 -11.22 -2.60
CA GLU A 288 -19.52 -9.88 -2.02
C GLU A 288 -19.70 -9.83 -0.49
N PRO A 289 -20.79 -10.36 0.11
CA PRO A 289 -21.01 -10.26 1.56
C PRO A 289 -19.94 -11.00 2.39
N GLN A 290 -19.33 -12.06 1.84
CA GLN A 290 -18.27 -12.79 2.52
C GLN A 290 -16.99 -11.96 2.62
N PHE A 291 -16.64 -11.23 1.55
CA PHE A 291 -15.51 -10.29 1.57
C PHE A 291 -15.80 -9.06 2.43
N ALA A 292 -17.05 -8.57 2.43
CA ALA A 292 -17.47 -7.49 3.32
C ALA A 292 -17.27 -7.88 4.79
N GLU A 293 -17.67 -9.09 5.19
CA GLU A 293 -17.46 -9.60 6.54
C GLU A 293 -15.96 -9.71 6.89
N ALA A 294 -15.14 -10.28 6.00
CA ALA A 294 -13.69 -10.34 6.20
C ALA A 294 -13.04 -8.94 6.34
N ALA A 295 -13.52 -7.96 5.55
CA ALA A 295 -13.08 -6.58 5.65
C ALA A 295 -13.50 -5.94 6.98
N HIS A 296 -14.74 -6.14 7.41
CA HIS A 296 -15.25 -5.65 8.69
C HIS A 296 -14.48 -6.23 9.88
N GLN A 297 -14.23 -7.53 9.88
CA GLN A 297 -13.42 -8.17 10.91
C GLN A 297 -12.01 -7.57 10.97
N SER A 298 -11.36 -7.39 9.82
CA SER A 298 -10.04 -6.75 9.75
C SER A 298 -10.06 -5.30 10.27
N VAL A 299 -11.10 -4.52 9.94
CA VAL A 299 -11.26 -3.15 10.46
C VAL A 299 -11.44 -3.13 11.98
N ARG A 300 -12.20 -4.08 12.54
CA ARG A 300 -12.38 -4.21 14.00
C ARG A 300 -11.05 -4.49 14.68
N ASP A 301 -10.25 -5.41 14.14
CA ASP A 301 -8.94 -5.77 14.69
C ASP A 301 -7.95 -4.59 14.62
N ILE A 302 -7.92 -3.87 13.49
CA ILE A 302 -7.09 -2.68 13.33
C ILE A 302 -7.53 -1.57 14.29
N ARG A 303 -8.84 -1.36 14.47
CA ARG A 303 -9.40 -0.37 15.40
C ARG A 303 -9.04 -0.71 16.83
N ALA A 304 -9.16 -1.98 17.22
CA ALA A 304 -8.81 -2.43 18.56
C ALA A 304 -7.33 -2.17 18.86
N HIS A 305 -6.43 -2.48 17.91
CA HIS A 305 -5.01 -2.15 18.03
C HIS A 305 -4.77 -0.63 18.12
N PHE A 306 -5.39 0.16 17.25
CA PHE A 306 -5.28 1.61 17.26
C PHE A 306 -5.67 2.20 18.63
N LEU A 307 -6.84 1.80 19.15
CA LEU A 307 -7.33 2.27 20.45
C LEU A 307 -6.41 1.83 21.59
N LEU A 308 -5.92 0.60 21.56
CA LEU A 308 -4.96 0.11 22.55
C LEU A 308 -3.69 0.97 22.60
N VAL A 309 -3.13 1.30 21.44
CA VAL A 309 -1.96 2.18 21.34
C VAL A 309 -2.23 3.54 21.95
N VAL A 310 -3.37 4.16 21.62
CA VAL A 310 -3.72 5.46 22.17
C VAL A 310 -3.96 5.40 23.69
N LEU A 311 -4.65 4.37 24.19
CA LEU A 311 -4.91 4.19 25.62
C LEU A 311 -3.63 4.01 26.43
N ARG A 312 -2.67 3.21 25.94
CA ARG A 312 -1.39 2.99 26.64
C ARG A 312 -0.54 4.26 26.70
N HIS A 313 -0.52 5.06 25.63
CA HIS A 313 0.15 6.37 25.66
C HIS A 313 -0.56 7.37 26.58
N LEU A 314 -1.89 7.40 26.57
CA LEU A 314 -2.69 8.21 27.50
C LEU A 314 -2.41 7.85 28.96
N SER A 315 -2.35 6.56 29.28
CA SER A 315 -2.03 6.05 30.62
C SER A 315 -0.62 6.46 31.06
N ALA A 316 0.36 6.35 30.17
CA ALA A 316 1.74 6.75 30.44
C ALA A 316 1.90 8.27 30.67
N LEU A 317 1.04 9.09 30.07
CA LEU A 317 1.09 10.55 30.12
C LEU A 317 0.09 11.16 31.12
N ARG A 318 -0.63 10.35 31.92
CA ARG A 318 -1.77 10.81 32.73
C ARG A 318 -1.47 12.03 33.61
N ASP A 319 -0.25 12.10 34.17
CA ASP A 319 0.13 13.11 35.16
C ASP A 319 0.43 14.48 34.50
N VAL A 320 0.53 14.52 33.16
CA VAL A 320 0.82 15.74 32.37
C VAL A 320 -0.30 16.13 31.40
N LEU A 321 -1.43 15.40 31.41
CA LEU A 321 -2.59 15.68 30.55
C LEU A 321 -3.28 16.98 31.00
N ASN A 322 -3.60 17.84 30.05
CA ASN A 322 -4.45 19.01 30.31
C ASN A 322 -5.94 18.66 30.15
N ALA A 323 -6.83 19.61 30.43
CA ALA A 323 -8.28 19.38 30.35
C ALA A 323 -8.77 18.93 28.96
N SER A 324 -8.17 19.44 27.87
CA SER A 324 -8.51 19.03 26.50
C SER A 324 -7.99 17.62 26.18
N ASP A 325 -6.82 17.25 26.72
CA ASP A 325 -6.30 15.89 26.61
C ASP A 325 -7.18 14.89 27.39
N VAL A 326 -7.65 15.25 28.59
CA VAL A 326 -8.59 14.42 29.38
C VAL A 326 -9.92 14.24 28.65
N TYR A 327 -10.44 15.28 28.00
CA TYR A 327 -11.62 15.18 27.13
C TYR A 327 -11.41 14.15 26.02
N PHE A 328 -10.27 14.21 25.32
CA PHE A 328 -9.92 13.24 24.29
C PHE A 328 -9.71 11.82 24.85
N ALA A 329 -9.14 11.71 26.05
CA ALA A 329 -8.93 10.44 26.73
C ALA A 329 -10.25 9.74 27.06
N ARG A 330 -11.22 10.46 27.65
CA ARG A 330 -12.56 9.95 27.94
C ARG A 330 -13.29 9.50 26.68
N ARG A 331 -13.14 10.25 25.59
CA ARG A 331 -13.67 9.86 24.28
C ARG A 331 -13.07 8.55 23.77
N THR A 332 -11.76 8.40 23.90
CA THR A 332 -11.04 7.17 23.52
C THR A 332 -11.48 5.97 24.36
N VAL A 333 -11.67 6.17 25.67
CA VAL A 333 -12.25 5.17 26.57
C VAL A 333 -13.65 4.76 26.10
N LEU A 334 -14.54 5.71 25.78
CA LEU A 334 -15.89 5.40 25.32
C LEU A 334 -15.87 4.56 24.03
N LEU A 335 -14.98 4.87 23.08
CA LEU A 335 -14.81 4.09 21.86
C LEU A 335 -14.31 2.66 22.14
N ALA A 336 -13.43 2.52 23.13
CA ALA A 336 -12.87 1.23 23.55
C ALA A 336 -13.86 0.35 24.32
N THR A 337 -14.94 0.93 24.87
CA THR A 337 -16.00 0.22 25.61
C THR A 337 -17.28 -0.01 24.80
N MET A 338 -17.32 0.41 23.52
CA MET A 338 -18.48 0.16 22.65
C MET A 338 -18.72 -1.34 22.42
N PRO A 339 -19.97 -1.76 22.11
CA PRO A 339 -20.28 -3.14 21.78
C PRO A 339 -19.39 -3.71 20.66
N GLY A 340 -18.87 -4.92 20.89
CA GLY A 340 -18.03 -5.61 19.92
C GLY A 340 -16.53 -5.32 20.01
N THR A 341 -16.07 -4.52 20.99
CA THR A 341 -14.65 -4.39 21.30
C THR A 341 -14.13 -5.60 22.10
N PRO A 342 -12.83 -5.96 21.97
CA PRO A 342 -12.23 -7.03 22.77
C PRO A 342 -12.28 -6.70 24.27
N SER A 343 -12.56 -7.70 25.12
CA SER A 343 -12.67 -7.52 26.57
C SER A 343 -11.39 -6.98 27.23
N ALA A 344 -10.22 -7.38 26.74
CA ALA A 344 -8.93 -6.87 27.21
C ALA A 344 -8.80 -5.35 26.98
N LEU A 345 -9.25 -4.86 25.82
CA LEU A 345 -9.24 -3.44 25.50
C LEU A 345 -10.22 -2.66 26.39
N ALA A 346 -11.43 -3.20 26.60
CA ALA A 346 -12.41 -2.59 27.51
C ALA A 346 -11.90 -2.54 28.96
N LYS A 347 -11.13 -3.54 29.39
CA LYS A 347 -10.49 -3.57 30.71
C LYS A 347 -9.43 -2.45 30.85
N GLU A 348 -8.50 -2.32 29.91
CA GLU A 348 -7.50 -1.23 29.91
C GLU A 348 -8.16 0.15 29.86
N ALA A 349 -9.26 0.28 29.11
CA ALA A 349 -10.06 1.51 29.07
C ALA A 349 -10.70 1.84 30.42
N GLY A 350 -11.25 0.84 31.12
CA GLY A 350 -11.82 0.99 32.46
C GLY A 350 -10.76 1.36 33.51
N GLU A 351 -9.57 0.76 33.42
CA GLU A 351 -8.43 1.11 34.28
C GLU A 351 -8.00 2.58 34.06
N LEU A 352 -7.85 3.02 32.81
CA LEU A 352 -7.54 4.42 32.51
C LEU A 352 -8.65 5.35 33.01
N LEU A 353 -9.93 5.01 32.81
CA LEU A 353 -11.04 5.82 33.29
C LEU A 353 -11.00 6.02 34.81
N SER A 354 -10.71 4.95 35.55
CA SER A 354 -10.57 5.01 37.02
C SER A 354 -9.44 5.94 37.47
N GLN A 355 -8.37 6.04 36.68
CA GLN A 355 -7.23 6.93 36.93
C GLN A 355 -7.52 8.39 36.53
N LEU A 356 -8.41 8.62 35.57
CA LEU A 356 -8.81 9.95 35.09
C LEU A 356 -9.95 10.58 35.91
N LEU A 357 -10.61 9.81 36.77
CA LEU A 357 -11.58 10.36 37.70
C LEU A 357 -10.83 11.17 38.77
N PRO A 358 -11.27 12.41 39.08
CA PRO A 358 -10.63 13.20 40.12
C PRO A 358 -10.63 12.42 41.43
N THR A 359 -9.52 12.47 42.18
CA THR A 359 -9.47 12.10 43.59
C THR A 359 -10.35 13.04 44.40
N ALA A 360 -11.67 12.82 44.35
CA ALA A 360 -12.78 13.25 45.22
C ALA A 360 -12.90 14.70 45.76
N ASP A 361 -11.95 15.61 45.54
CA ASP A 361 -11.94 16.95 46.16
C ASP A 361 -12.28 18.10 45.18
N THR A 362 -12.64 17.79 43.93
CA THR A 362 -12.98 18.81 42.92
C THR A 362 -14.49 18.87 42.70
N ASP A 363 -15.08 20.00 43.09
CA ASP A 363 -16.51 20.34 43.03
C ASP A 363 -17.24 19.78 41.79
N PRO A 364 -18.19 18.82 41.97
CA PRO A 364 -18.92 18.18 40.88
C PRO A 364 -19.77 19.14 40.05
N SER A 365 -20.04 20.36 40.56
CA SER A 365 -20.80 21.41 39.87
C SER A 365 -20.03 22.04 38.70
N ARG A 366 -18.70 21.89 38.66
CA ARG A 366 -17.85 22.34 37.54
C ARG A 366 -17.62 21.27 36.47
N LEU A 367 -18.00 20.03 36.76
CA LEU A 367 -17.81 18.87 35.90
C LEU A 367 -19.15 18.45 35.30
N GLY A 368 -19.77 19.31 34.48
CA GLY A 368 -20.86 18.94 33.56
C GLY A 368 -20.37 17.99 32.46
N VAL A 369 -19.85 16.83 32.87
CA VAL A 369 -18.95 15.95 32.12
C VAL A 369 -19.69 14.91 31.28
N GLU A 370 -20.86 14.45 31.71
CA GLU A 370 -21.64 13.48 30.92
C GLU A 370 -22.28 14.12 29.69
N ASP A 371 -22.67 15.40 29.78
CA ASP A 371 -23.07 16.20 28.61
C ASP A 371 -21.88 16.63 27.74
N SER A 372 -20.64 16.44 28.19
CA SER A 372 -19.46 17.05 27.55
C SER A 372 -18.84 16.22 26.44
N ILE A 373 -19.15 14.93 26.27
CA ILE A 373 -18.55 14.08 25.20
C ILE A 373 -19.28 14.26 23.86
N ASN A 374 -20.53 14.72 23.92
CA ASN A 374 -21.34 14.97 22.75
C ASN A 374 -20.77 16.16 21.96
N GLU A 375 -20.76 16.02 20.64
CA GLU A 375 -20.34 17.09 19.75
C GLU A 375 -21.56 17.84 19.22
N LEU A 376 -21.42 19.12 18.87
CA LEU A 376 -22.53 19.88 18.32
C LEU A 376 -22.56 19.74 16.81
N CYS A 377 -23.75 19.54 16.25
CA CYS A 377 -23.97 19.52 14.81
C CYS A 377 -23.57 20.88 14.20
N PRO A 378 -22.65 20.92 13.21
CA PRO A 378 -22.26 22.18 12.58
C PRO A 378 -23.41 22.92 11.87
N ALA A 379 -24.47 22.22 11.47
CA ALA A 379 -25.60 22.82 10.76
C ALA A 379 -26.71 23.34 11.69
N CYS A 380 -27.06 22.58 12.74
CA CYS A 380 -28.23 22.89 13.58
C CYS A 380 -27.94 22.94 15.08
N HIS A 381 -26.66 22.81 15.48
CA HIS A 381 -26.21 22.78 16.88
C HIS A 381 -26.83 21.73 17.79
N ALA A 382 -27.61 20.79 17.24
CA ALA A 382 -28.11 19.65 18.01
C ALA A 382 -26.95 18.77 18.50
N SER A 383 -27.09 18.25 19.72
CA SER A 383 -26.14 17.32 20.33
C SER A 383 -26.02 16.03 19.50
N ILE A 384 -24.79 15.61 19.20
CA ILE A 384 -24.45 14.41 18.44
C ILE A 384 -23.71 13.45 19.37
N PRO A 385 -24.34 12.31 19.75
CA PRO A 385 -23.69 11.32 20.58
C PRO A 385 -22.61 10.55 19.82
N LEU A 386 -21.63 10.04 20.56
CA LEU A 386 -20.62 9.14 20.03
C LEU A 386 -21.14 7.70 20.01
N GLN A 387 -21.90 7.36 18.95
CA GLN A 387 -22.46 6.02 18.74
C GLN A 387 -21.71 5.21 17.67
N ASP A 388 -21.10 5.90 16.71
CA ASP A 388 -20.33 5.32 15.61
C ASP A 388 -19.01 6.08 15.49
N ALA A 389 -17.92 5.34 15.21
CA ALA A 389 -16.57 5.88 15.14
C ALA A 389 -16.23 6.52 13.78
N ASP A 390 -16.91 6.12 12.72
CA ASP A 390 -16.65 6.55 11.34
C ASP A 390 -17.65 7.63 10.89
N ASN A 391 -18.91 7.54 11.33
CA ASN A 391 -20.00 8.43 10.92
C ASN A 391 -20.73 9.03 12.12
N ALA A 392 -21.49 10.08 11.87
CA ALA A 392 -22.38 10.65 12.85
C ALA A 392 -23.64 11.20 12.19
N VAL A 393 -24.78 11.02 12.85
CA VAL A 393 -26.07 11.56 12.41
C VAL A 393 -26.65 12.35 13.57
N CYS A 394 -26.99 13.61 13.35
CA CYS A 394 -27.65 14.40 14.39
C CYS A 394 -29.16 14.07 14.47
N PRO A 395 -29.86 14.45 15.55
CA PRO A 395 -31.31 14.24 15.68
C PRO A 395 -32.16 14.82 14.55
N ASN A 396 -31.65 15.84 13.84
CA ASN A 396 -32.31 16.47 12.71
C ASN A 396 -31.93 15.86 11.35
N GLY A 397 -31.19 14.74 11.32
CA GLY A 397 -30.86 13.99 10.10
C GLY A 397 -29.62 14.45 9.32
N HIS A 398 -28.86 15.44 9.80
CA HIS A 398 -27.59 15.82 9.16
C HIS A 398 -26.52 14.74 9.39
N VAL A 399 -25.85 14.32 8.31
CA VAL A 399 -24.82 13.27 8.34
C VAL A 399 -23.43 13.90 8.23
N TRP A 400 -22.51 13.45 9.09
CA TRP A 400 -21.13 13.92 9.15
C TRP A 400 -20.16 12.75 9.18
N ALA A 401 -19.02 12.89 8.53
CA ALA A 401 -17.90 11.96 8.66
C ALA A 401 -17.08 12.31 9.90
N ARG A 402 -16.46 11.30 10.51
CA ARG A 402 -15.50 11.46 11.60
C ARG A 402 -14.06 11.32 11.12
N CYS A 403 -13.16 12.01 11.79
CA CYS A 403 -11.72 11.90 11.57
C CYS A 403 -11.28 10.47 11.90
N CYS A 404 -10.72 9.73 10.96
CA CYS A 404 -10.28 8.35 11.20
C CYS A 404 -9.07 8.22 12.16
N VAL A 405 -8.52 9.34 12.65
CA VAL A 405 -7.46 9.36 13.67
C VAL A 405 -8.03 9.75 15.04
N THR A 406 -8.91 10.74 15.12
CA THR A 406 -9.37 11.31 16.40
C THR A 406 -10.82 10.99 16.72
N SER A 407 -11.55 10.40 15.77
CA SER A 407 -13.00 10.16 15.77
C SER A 407 -13.86 11.41 15.98
N LEU A 408 -13.31 12.62 15.98
CA LEU A 408 -14.04 13.88 16.06
C LEU A 408 -14.76 14.18 14.73
N LEU A 409 -15.84 14.95 14.78
CA LEU A 409 -16.59 15.39 13.61
C LEU A 409 -15.72 16.24 12.67
N LEU A 410 -15.77 15.93 11.38
CA LEU A 410 -15.12 16.72 10.34
C LEU A 410 -16.07 17.84 9.88
N ALA A 411 -15.99 18.98 10.56
CA ALA A 411 -16.77 20.19 10.27
C ALA A 411 -15.99 21.24 9.46
N THR A 412 -15.01 20.79 8.66
CA THR A 412 -14.03 21.65 7.98
C THR A 412 -13.63 21.03 6.63
N PRO A 413 -13.38 21.85 5.59
CA PRO A 413 -12.83 21.37 4.33
C PRO A 413 -11.33 21.03 4.44
N SER A 414 -10.63 21.53 5.47
CA SER A 414 -9.20 21.34 5.69
C SER A 414 -8.92 19.94 6.26
N VAL A 415 -8.98 18.95 5.37
CA VAL A 415 -8.79 17.53 5.69
C VAL A 415 -7.84 16.88 4.70
N ARG A 416 -7.26 15.76 5.12
CA ARG A 416 -6.49 14.85 4.28
C ARG A 416 -7.25 13.54 4.09
N THR A 417 -7.16 12.94 2.92
CA THR A 417 -7.97 11.77 2.50
C THR A 417 -7.06 10.58 2.19
N CYS A 418 -7.32 9.38 2.77
CA CYS A 418 -6.54 8.17 2.46
C CYS A 418 -6.74 7.82 0.98
N VAL A 419 -5.65 7.72 0.22
CA VAL A 419 -5.71 7.36 -1.22
C VAL A 419 -6.24 5.93 -1.47
N GLY A 420 -6.25 5.08 -0.45
CA GLY A 420 -6.70 3.69 -0.56
C GLY A 420 -8.14 3.43 -0.10
N CYS A 421 -8.61 4.07 0.99
CA CYS A 421 -9.94 3.80 1.56
C CYS A 421 -10.83 5.03 1.71
N ALA A 422 -10.40 6.19 1.19
CA ALA A 422 -11.11 7.47 1.23
C ALA A 422 -11.49 8.01 2.63
N ARG A 423 -11.10 7.34 3.72
CA ARG A 423 -11.25 7.87 5.09
C ARG A 423 -10.49 9.18 5.22
N LYS A 424 -11.12 10.12 5.92
CA LYS A 424 -10.62 11.49 6.10
C LYS A 424 -10.01 11.66 7.49
N ALA A 425 -9.01 12.52 7.59
CA ALA A 425 -8.42 12.95 8.85
C ALA A 425 -8.18 14.47 8.82
N PHE A 426 -8.09 15.10 9.99
CA PHE A 426 -7.62 16.49 10.08
C PHE A 426 -6.18 16.61 9.54
N LEU A 427 -5.82 17.82 9.11
CA LEU A 427 -4.44 18.16 8.73
C LEU A 427 -3.47 18.00 9.91
N HIS A 428 -2.18 18.00 9.59
CA HIS A 428 -1.09 17.98 10.55
C HIS A 428 -1.06 19.26 11.38
N ALA A 429 -0.65 19.17 12.64
CA ALA A 429 -0.51 20.35 13.51
C ALA A 429 0.54 21.31 12.93
N SER A 430 1.65 20.77 12.41
CA SER A 430 2.73 21.51 11.75
C SER A 430 2.31 22.28 10.49
N ALA A 431 1.19 21.92 9.85
CA ALA A 431 0.68 22.65 8.68
C ALA A 431 -0.12 23.92 9.06
N HIS A 432 -0.37 24.16 10.35
CA HIS A 432 -1.25 25.24 10.82
C HIS A 432 -0.55 26.55 11.20
N ASP A 433 0.77 26.55 11.42
CA ASP A 433 1.49 27.73 11.90
C ASP A 433 1.46 28.90 10.89
N GLU A 434 1.16 28.64 9.61
CA GLU A 434 1.10 29.70 8.59
C GLU A 434 -0.28 30.38 8.44
N ALA A 435 -1.38 29.75 8.90
CA ALA A 435 -2.74 30.18 8.52
C ALA A 435 -3.64 30.65 9.68
N GLY A 436 -3.18 30.60 10.93
CA GLY A 436 -3.90 31.14 12.11
C GLY A 436 -5.27 30.52 12.44
N SER A 437 -5.76 29.56 11.64
CA SER A 437 -7.04 28.89 11.82
C SER A 437 -6.84 27.48 12.36
N SER A 438 -7.21 27.29 13.64
CA SER A 438 -7.22 25.95 14.24
C SER A 438 -8.40 25.15 13.68
N VAL A 439 -8.07 24.11 12.92
CA VAL A 439 -9.01 23.18 12.27
C VAL A 439 -9.70 22.25 13.27
N LEU A 440 -9.19 22.17 14.50
CA LEU A 440 -9.78 21.36 15.56
C LEU A 440 -10.98 22.05 16.22
N PRO A 441 -12.01 21.26 16.63
CA PRO A 441 -13.10 21.77 17.47
C PRO A 441 -12.58 22.43 18.75
N ASN A 442 -13.32 23.41 19.28
CA ASN A 442 -12.91 24.17 20.47
C ASN A 442 -12.57 23.28 21.68
N SER A 443 -13.30 22.17 21.88
CA SER A 443 -13.06 21.20 22.96
C SER A 443 -11.73 20.46 22.83
N ALA A 444 -11.21 20.33 21.62
CA ALA A 444 -10.00 19.58 21.28
C ALA A 444 -8.80 20.49 20.95
N ARG A 445 -9.01 21.78 20.74
CA ARG A 445 -8.00 22.74 20.29
C ARG A 445 -6.79 22.85 21.23
N GLY A 446 -7.01 22.70 22.54
CA GLY A 446 -5.96 22.73 23.55
C GLY A 446 -5.20 21.41 23.72
N SER A 447 -5.63 20.33 23.08
CA SER A 447 -5.01 19.02 23.27
C SER A 447 -3.65 18.96 22.58
N ARG A 448 -2.60 18.69 23.36
CA ARG A 448 -1.24 18.48 22.83
C ARG A 448 -1.12 17.07 22.27
N LEU A 449 -1.63 16.08 23.00
CA LEU A 449 -1.63 14.69 22.58
C LEU A 449 -2.32 14.49 21.22
N LEU A 450 -3.46 15.14 20.99
CA LEU A 450 -4.20 14.99 19.75
C LEU A 450 -3.41 15.55 18.55
N ARG A 451 -2.69 16.66 18.74
CA ARG A 451 -1.78 17.22 17.72
C ARG A 451 -0.65 16.24 17.41
N ASP A 452 0.00 15.72 18.45
CA ASP A 452 1.09 14.74 18.29
C ASP A 452 0.58 13.44 17.64
N LEU A 453 -0.65 12.99 17.94
CA LEU A 453 -1.28 11.84 17.30
C LEU A 453 -1.58 12.08 15.81
N LEU A 454 -2.04 13.28 15.44
CA LEU A 454 -2.24 13.64 14.03
C LEU A 454 -0.92 13.68 13.26
N ASP A 455 0.15 14.16 13.89
CA ASP A 455 1.49 14.25 13.33
C ASP A 455 2.17 12.88 13.19
N ALA A 456 2.01 12.00 14.18
CA ALA A 456 2.43 10.60 14.10
C ALA A 456 1.67 9.83 13.01
N SER A 457 0.40 10.16 12.78
CA SER A 457 -0.48 9.48 11.82
C SER A 457 -0.30 9.99 10.39
N ARG A 458 0.92 9.99 9.85
CA ARG A 458 1.19 10.38 8.43
C ARG A 458 0.50 9.46 7.40
N ARG A 459 0.05 8.29 7.86
CA ARG A 459 -0.71 7.31 7.10
C ARG A 459 -2.01 7.02 7.80
N CYS A 460 -2.96 6.51 7.04
CA CYS A 460 -4.22 6.11 7.61
C CYS A 460 -4.03 4.89 8.53
N PRO A 461 -4.51 4.96 9.78
CA PRO A 461 -4.36 3.85 10.73
C PRO A 461 -5.07 2.57 10.26
N PHE A 462 -6.07 2.69 9.37
CA PHE A 462 -6.82 1.57 8.81
C PHE A 462 -6.18 0.98 7.56
N CYS A 463 -6.12 1.74 6.46
CA CYS A 463 -5.64 1.24 5.18
C CYS A 463 -4.10 1.15 5.09
N GLY A 464 -3.37 1.80 6.01
CA GLY A 464 -1.90 1.93 5.98
C GLY A 464 -1.35 2.76 4.81
N ASN A 465 -2.21 3.27 3.93
CA ASN A 465 -1.81 4.10 2.80
C ASN A 465 -1.66 5.57 3.20
N ASN A 466 -0.97 6.32 2.34
CA ASN A 466 -0.74 7.74 2.56
C ASN A 466 -2.04 8.54 2.47
N PHE A 467 -2.06 9.65 3.19
CA PHE A 467 -3.07 10.68 3.00
C PHE A 467 -2.62 11.65 1.89
N VAL A 468 -3.59 12.25 1.20
CA VAL A 468 -3.39 13.42 0.34
C VAL A 468 -4.27 14.56 0.82
N ALA A 469 -3.75 15.78 0.81
CA ALA A 469 -4.55 16.99 1.00
C ALA A 469 -4.87 17.57 -0.39
N LEU A 470 -6.15 17.85 -0.63
CA LEU A 470 -6.55 18.63 -1.80
C LEU A 470 -6.46 20.09 -1.35
N VAL A 471 -5.48 20.81 -1.90
CA VAL A 471 -5.30 22.26 -1.70
C VAL A 471 -6.11 23.01 -2.74
#